data_AF-A0A0C9UTF4-F1
#
_entry.id   AF-A0A0C9UTF4-F1
#
_cell.length_a   1.000
_cell.length_b   1.000
_cell.length_c   1.000
_cell.angle_alpha   90.00
_cell.angle_beta   90.00
_cell.angle_gamma   90.00
#
_symmetry.space_group_name_H-M   'P 1'
#
loop_
_entity.id
_entity.type
_entity.pdbx_description
1 polymer ?
#
loop_
_entity_poly.entity_id
_entity_poly.type
_entity_poly.pdbx_seq_one_letter_code
_entity_poly.pdbx_strand_id
1 'polypeptide(L)' 'MSSHHPFLSHLVALLSLYELGPTATASPPPKYDGPRDWQTDAIERSLVSLGRRMHTAEGQLSCIQASDKGGPES' A
#
# COMPACT_ATOMS: atom_id res chain seq x y z
N MET A 1 -3.15 30.31 -9.49
CA MET A 1 -3.18 29.72 -8.15
C MET A 1 -3.51 28.25 -8.33
N SER A 2 -2.53 27.35 -8.18
CA SER A 2 -2.75 25.92 -8.38
C SER A 2 -3.69 25.43 -7.29
N SER A 3 -4.95 25.20 -7.63
CA SER A 3 -5.94 24.61 -6.74
C SER A 3 -5.43 23.24 -6.30
N HIS A 4 -4.98 23.13 -5.04
CA HIS A 4 -4.59 21.85 -4.47
C HIS A 4 -5.78 20.91 -4.55
N HIS A 5 -5.74 19.96 -5.47
CA HIS A 5 -6.82 18.99 -5.62
C HIS A 5 -6.79 18.08 -4.37
N PRO A 6 -7.83 18.06 -3.52
CA PRO A 6 -7.79 17.39 -2.22
C PRO A 6 -7.47 15.90 -2.33
N PHE A 7 -7.91 15.26 -3.42
CA PHE A 7 -7.57 13.88 -3.73
C PHE A 7 -6.07 13.65 -4.00
N LEU A 8 -5.34 14.62 -4.57
CA LEU A 8 -3.90 14.45 -4.81
C LEU A 8 -3.11 14.44 -3.50
N SER A 9 -3.49 15.29 -2.54
CA SER A 9 -2.90 15.23 -1.19
C SER A 9 -3.16 13.89 -0.51
N HIS A 10 -4.38 13.37 -0.65
CA HIS A 10 -4.73 12.04 -0.17
C HIS A 10 -3.93 10.93 -0.86
N LEU A 11 -3.79 11.00 -2.18
CA LEU A 11 -3.02 10.04 -2.99
C LEU A 11 -1.54 10.02 -2.57
N VAL A 12 -0.92 11.18 -2.36
CA VAL A 12 0.45 11.28 -1.86
C VAL A 12 0.58 10.60 -0.50
N ALA A 13 -0.35 10.87 0.44
CA ALA A 13 -0.33 10.23 1.75
C ALA A 13 -0.44 8.69 1.67
N LEU A 14 -1.29 8.17 0.78
CA LEU A 14 -1.40 6.73 0.53
C LEU A 14 -0.11 6.14 -0.05
N LEU A 15 0.48 6.80 -1.06
CA LEU A 15 1.72 6.32 -1.68
C LEU A 15 2.87 6.31 -0.69
N SER A 16 3.04 7.37 0.11
CA SER A 16 4.04 7.40 1.17
C SER A 16 3.83 6.27 2.19
N LEU A 17 2.58 5.94 2.54
CA LEU A 17 2.30 4.80 3.43
C LEU A 17 2.77 3.46 2.83
N TYR A 18 2.55 3.26 1.54
CA TYR A 18 3.04 2.05 0.84
C TYR A 18 4.57 2.03 0.71
N GLU A 19 5.23 3.18 0.59
CA GLU A 19 6.70 3.28 0.57
C GLU A 19 7.35 2.88 1.90
N LEU A 20 6.68 3.09 3.03
CA LEU A 20 7.18 2.64 4.35
C LEU A 20 7.16 1.11 4.52
N GLY A 21 6.52 0.37 3.61
CA GLY A 21 6.45 -1.09 3.64
C GLY A 21 5.37 -1.64 4.59
N PRO A 22 5.27 -2.98 4.70
CA PRO A 22 4.10 -3.65 5.28
C PRO A 22 3.87 -3.32 6.75
N THR A 23 4.93 -3.04 7.50
CA THR A 23 4.86 -2.72 8.93
C THR A 23 4.05 -1.45 9.19
N ALA A 24 4.08 -0.49 8.25
CA ALA A 24 3.26 0.72 8.32
C ALA A 24 1.82 0.49 7.84
N THR A 25 1.60 -0.48 6.93
CA THR A 25 0.26 -0.86 6.45
C THR A 25 -0.61 -1.63 7.46
N ALA A 26 -0.05 -1.96 8.64
CA ALA A 26 -0.83 -2.51 9.75
C ALA A 26 -1.85 -1.50 10.32
N SER A 27 -1.61 -0.19 10.10
CA SER A 27 -2.61 0.84 10.33
C SER A 27 -3.56 0.92 9.14
N PRO A 28 -4.88 1.06 9.35
CA PRO A 28 -5.82 1.26 8.25
C PRO A 28 -5.36 2.46 7.40
N PRO A 29 -5.42 2.35 6.07
CA PRO A 29 -5.04 3.45 5.20
C PRO A 29 -5.91 4.67 5.53
N PRO A 30 -5.35 5.90 5.43
CA PRO A 30 -6.16 7.10 5.55
C PRO A 30 -7.37 6.98 4.61
N LYS A 31 -8.54 7.42 5.08
CA LYS A 31 -9.77 7.42 4.30
C LYS A 31 -9.95 8.78 3.62
N TYR A 32 -10.37 8.79 2.36
CA TYR A 32 -10.74 10.03 1.68
C TYR A 32 -12.22 10.33 1.86
N ASP A 33 -12.51 11.40 2.59
CA ASP A 33 -13.88 11.93 2.81
C ASP A 33 -14.18 13.18 1.97
N GLY A 34 -13.35 13.48 0.96
CA GLY A 34 -13.53 14.63 0.06
C GLY A 34 -14.44 14.34 -1.14
N PRO A 35 -14.59 15.32 -2.06
CA PRO A 35 -15.35 15.15 -3.29
C PRO A 35 -14.84 13.97 -4.11
N ARG A 36 -15.77 13.10 -4.52
CA ARG A 36 -15.49 11.80 -5.11
C ARG A 36 -16.25 11.66 -6.42
N ASP A 37 -15.54 11.18 -7.44
CA ASP A 37 -16.04 10.89 -8.77
C ASP A 37 -15.54 9.51 -9.24
N TRP A 38 -15.98 9.11 -10.44
CA TRP A 38 -15.61 7.81 -11.02
C TRP A 38 -14.10 7.62 -11.14
N GLN A 39 -13.32 8.69 -11.33
CA GLN A 39 -11.88 8.64 -11.49
C GLN A 39 -11.19 8.41 -10.15
N THR A 40 -11.58 9.15 -9.11
CA THR A 40 -11.09 8.93 -7.74
C THR A 40 -11.39 7.53 -7.24
N ASP A 41 -12.61 7.02 -7.50
CA ASP A 41 -12.99 5.64 -7.16
C ASP A 41 -12.18 4.59 -7.92
N ALA A 42 -11.91 4.82 -9.22
CA ALA A 42 -11.09 3.91 -10.02
C ALA A 42 -9.64 3.85 -9.51
N ILE A 43 -9.09 5.00 -9.10
CA ILE A 43 -7.74 5.10 -8.54
C ILE A 43 -7.67 4.37 -7.20
N GLU A 44 -8.60 4.63 -6.27
CA GLU A 44 -8.62 3.95 -4.97
C GLU A 44 -8.76 2.43 -5.10
N ARG A 45 -9.67 1.94 -5.95
CA ARG A 45 -9.80 0.50 -6.23
C ARG A 45 -8.49 -0.10 -6.75
N SER A 46 -7.79 0.62 -7.61
CA SER A 46 -6.50 0.18 -8.15
C SER A 46 -5.42 0.12 -7.07
N LEU A 47 -5.39 1.09 -6.15
CA LEU A 47 -4.46 1.10 -5.01
C LEU A 47 -4.73 -0.05 -4.04
N VAL A 48 -5.99 -0.35 -3.72
CA VAL A 48 -6.34 -1.51 -2.89
C VAL A 48 -5.85 -2.82 -3.53
N SER A 49 -6.04 -2.97 -4.85
CA SER A 49 -5.54 -4.13 -5.60
C SER A 49 -4.00 -4.22 -5.58
N LEU A 50 -3.31 -3.08 -5.69
CA LEU A 50 -1.85 -3.02 -5.59
C LEU A 50 -1.37 -3.41 -4.19
N GLY A 51 -1.96 -2.82 -3.14
CA GLY A 51 -1.63 -3.12 -1.75
C GLY A 51 -1.81 -4.60 -1.40
N ARG A 52 -2.90 -5.23 -1.88
CA ARG A 52 -3.13 -6.67 -1.67
C ARG A 52 -2.06 -7.54 -2.34
N ARG A 53 -1.65 -7.19 -3.57
CA ARG A 53 -0.58 -7.90 -4.29
C ARG A 53 0.77 -7.74 -3.61
N MET A 54 1.10 -6.51 -3.17
CA MET A 54 2.31 -6.22 -2.40
C MET A 54 2.35 -7.06 -1.12
N HIS A 55 1.27 -7.05 -0.33
CA HIS A 55 1.20 -7.82 0.91
C HIS A 55 1.34 -9.34 0.70
N THR A 56 0.75 -9.85 -0.39
CA THR A 56 0.90 -11.27 -0.77
C THR A 56 2.34 -11.59 -1.17
N ALA A 57 2.95 -10.75 -1.99
CA ALA A 57 4.33 -10.91 -2.44
C ALA A 57 5.31 -10.87 -1.26
N GLU A 58 5.14 -9.91 -0.34
CA GLU A 58 5.98 -9.80 0.85
C GLU A 58 5.76 -10.96 1.83
N GLY A 59 4.53 -11.45 1.98
CA GLY A 59 4.26 -12.68 2.72
C GLY A 59 5.03 -13.87 2.15
N GLN A 60 5.01 -14.07 0.83
CA GLN A 60 5.78 -15.12 0.17
C GLN A 60 7.29 -14.95 0.35
N LEU A 61 7.79 -13.72 0.25
CA LEU A 61 9.20 -13.39 0.43
C LEU A 61 9.68 -13.72 1.86
N SER A 62 8.86 -13.41 2.86
CA SER A 62 9.14 -13.77 4.26
C SER A 62 9.21 -15.28 4.50
N CYS A 63 8.32 -16.06 3.87
CA CYS A 63 8.35 -17.53 3.93
C CYS A 63 9.61 -18.11 3.29
N ILE A 64 10.04 -17.54 2.15
CA ILE A 64 11.27 -17.95 1.46
C ILE A 64 12.49 -17.66 2.32
N GLN A 65 12.59 -16.44 2.88
CA GLN A 65 13.70 -16.06 3.77
C GLN A 65 13.75 -16.91 5.05
N ALA A 66 12.59 -17.26 5.62
CA ALA A 66 12.51 -18.13 6.78
C ALA A 66 13.00 -19.56 6.46
N SER A 67 12.72 -20.05 5.26
CA SER A 67 13.18 -21.37 4.80
C SER A 67 14.69 -21.37 4.48
N ASP A 68 15.22 -20.28 3.94
CA ASP A 68 16.65 -20.10 3.63
C ASP A 68 17.52 -20.05 4.91
N LYS A 69 17.06 -19.34 5.95
CA LYS A 69 17.73 -19.33 7.26
C LYS A 69 17.67 -20.67 8.03
N GLY A 70 16.87 -21.63 7.55
CA GLY A 70 16.71 -22.94 8.16
C GLY A 70 17.61 -24.05 7.59
N GLY A 71 18.59 -23.71 6.74
CA GLY A 71 19.56 -24.69 6.23
C GLY A 71 20.42 -25.26 7.36
N PRO A 72 20.48 -26.60 7.55
CA PRO A 72 21.26 -27.19 8.62
C PRO A 72 22.76 -26.97 8.39
N GLU A 73 23.37 -26.21 9.28
CA GLU A 73 24.78 -26.35 9.61
C GLU A 73 24.98 -27.67 10.37
N SER A 74 25.19 -28.78 9.65
CA SER A 74 25.83 -30.04 10.12
C SER A 74 26.03 -31.01 8.96
#